data_AF-A0A0D3N0G2-F1
#
_entry.id   AF-A0A0D3N0G2-F1
#
_cell.length_a   1.000
_cell.length_b   1.000
_cell.length_c   1.000
_cell.angle_alpha   90.00
_cell.angle_beta   90.00
_cell.angle_gamma   90.00
#
_symmetry.space_group_name_H-M   'P 1'
#
loop_
_entity.id
_entity.type
_entity.pdbx_description
1 polymer ?
#
loop_
_entity_poly.entity_id
_entity_poly.type
_entity_poly.pdbx_seq_one_letter_code
_entity_poly.pdbx_strand_id
1 'polypeptide(L)'
;AAAVVASVRFVCDRKSVKHPVICSESGRAIVSHHSVLIFEAVSAGQQHETPSDVQFLLEGYSEEARGDYENLYGAAMRGDRESCLLYVDKLKQRCVEGFKEGSLSIEQLAGVDGLCESVIKAIGASDPVLTYHVNLSVFTSIPDFWGIDQLFPIVPIHKLDQRPLARGILSDLTCDSDGKINKFIGGESSLPLHELNNNGCKGGGYYLGMFLGGAYEEALGGLHNLFGGPSVVRVLQSDGPHGFAVTRAVMGQSSADVLRAMQHEPELMFQTLKHRAEAQRNTNKAGGDKGNDKLVAASCLARSFNNMPYLSMETSTNALTAAVNNFGVYYREEAVAAG
;
A
#
# COMPACT_ATOMS: atom_id res chain seq x y z
N ALA A 1 -18.91 8.37 -31.43
CA ALA A 1 -18.79 8.96 -32.78
C ALA A 1 -20.10 8.92 -33.57
N ALA A 2 -20.63 7.74 -33.92
CA ALA A 2 -21.83 7.60 -34.75
C ALA A 2 -23.05 8.39 -34.24
N ALA A 3 -23.32 8.34 -32.92
CA ALA A 3 -24.42 9.10 -32.31
C ALA A 3 -24.31 10.62 -32.55
N VAL A 4 -23.12 11.20 -32.32
CA VAL A 4 -22.88 12.64 -32.54
C VAL A 4 -23.06 13.01 -34.02
N VAL A 5 -22.45 12.22 -34.92
CA VAL A 5 -22.53 12.45 -36.37
C VAL A 5 -23.99 12.34 -36.86
N ALA A 6 -24.72 11.33 -36.41
CA ALA A 6 -26.13 11.13 -36.78
C ALA A 6 -27.03 12.28 -36.29
N SER A 7 -26.84 12.73 -35.05
CA SER A 7 -27.59 13.86 -34.49
C SER A 7 -27.32 15.17 -35.23
N VAL A 8 -26.04 15.48 -35.51
CA VAL A 8 -25.66 16.68 -36.28
C VAL A 8 -26.23 16.60 -37.70
N ARG A 9 -26.06 15.45 -38.36
CA ARG A 9 -26.60 15.21 -39.71
C ARG A 9 -28.11 15.41 -39.75
N PHE A 10 -28.86 14.82 -38.82
CA PHE A 10 -30.31 14.93 -38.78
C PHE A 10 -30.80 16.39 -38.72
N VAL A 11 -30.17 17.20 -37.87
CA VAL A 11 -30.53 18.63 -37.73
C VAL A 11 -30.13 19.41 -38.99
N CYS A 12 -28.93 19.18 -39.52
CA CYS A 12 -28.45 19.86 -40.73
C CYS A 12 -29.30 19.54 -41.96
N ASP A 13 -29.63 18.26 -42.17
CA ASP A 13 -30.46 17.79 -43.30
C ASP A 13 -31.87 18.41 -43.20
N ARG A 14 -32.48 18.42 -42.01
CA ARG A 14 -33.81 19.03 -41.79
C ARG A 14 -33.83 20.54 -42.00
N LYS A 15 -32.72 21.23 -41.71
CA LYS A 15 -32.59 22.68 -41.87
C LYS A 15 -32.01 23.07 -43.24
N SER A 16 -31.68 22.10 -44.09
CA SER A 16 -31.03 22.31 -45.38
C SER A 16 -29.75 23.15 -45.28
N VAL A 17 -28.94 22.93 -44.25
CA VAL A 17 -27.65 23.60 -44.05
C VAL A 17 -26.49 22.64 -44.29
N LYS A 18 -25.34 23.18 -44.72
CA LYS A 18 -24.11 22.41 -44.93
C LYS A 18 -23.65 21.75 -43.62
N HIS A 19 -23.18 20.51 -43.70
CA HIS A 19 -22.61 19.80 -42.55
C HIS A 19 -21.33 20.49 -42.06
N PRO A 20 -21.22 20.80 -40.75
CA PRO A 20 -20.03 21.45 -40.19
C PRO A 20 -18.88 20.47 -39.97
N VAL A 21 -17.68 21.02 -39.73
CA VAL A 21 -16.58 20.26 -39.14
C VAL A 21 -16.92 19.97 -37.67
N ILE A 22 -16.74 18.72 -37.24
CA ILE A 22 -16.96 18.32 -35.85
C ILE A 22 -15.60 18.26 -35.15
N CYS A 23 -15.45 19.03 -34.08
CA CYS A 23 -14.28 18.98 -33.19
C CYS A 23 -14.67 18.24 -31.89
N SER A 24 -13.70 17.54 -31.29
CA SER A 24 -13.88 16.86 -30.01
C SER A 24 -12.66 17.04 -29.11
N GLU A 25 -12.89 17.38 -27.85
CA GLU A 25 -11.86 17.60 -26.83
C GLU A 25 -11.78 16.40 -25.89
N SER A 26 -11.67 15.20 -26.48
CA SER A 26 -11.71 13.93 -25.74
C SER A 26 -10.35 13.59 -25.09
N GLY A 27 -9.85 14.47 -24.22
CA GLY A 27 -8.53 14.34 -23.59
C GLY A 27 -8.36 13.02 -22.82
N ARG A 28 -9.26 12.71 -21.87
CA ARG A 28 -9.24 11.46 -21.08
C ARG A 28 -9.18 10.23 -22.00
N ALA A 29 -9.98 10.19 -23.07
CA ALA A 29 -9.99 9.07 -24.00
C ALA A 29 -8.64 8.82 -24.70
N ILE A 30 -7.87 9.88 -24.96
CA ILE A 30 -6.56 9.80 -25.61
C ILE A 30 -5.48 9.36 -24.61
N VAL A 31 -5.49 9.92 -23.40
CA VAL A 31 -4.36 9.79 -22.46
C VAL A 31 -4.57 8.72 -21.38
N SER A 32 -5.76 8.18 -21.14
CA SER A 32 -5.95 7.22 -20.03
C SER A 32 -4.97 6.03 -20.06
N HIS A 33 -4.70 5.45 -21.24
CA HIS A 33 -3.96 4.18 -21.36
C HIS A 33 -2.42 4.33 -21.36
N HIS A 34 -1.89 5.54 -21.47
CA HIS A 34 -0.46 5.73 -21.79
C HIS A 34 0.49 5.57 -20.59
N SER A 35 -0.05 5.46 -19.38
CA SER A 35 0.71 5.37 -18.13
C SER A 35 0.23 4.18 -17.29
N VAL A 36 1.19 3.53 -16.64
CA VAL A 36 0.97 2.45 -15.68
C VAL A 36 1.74 2.80 -14.42
N LEU A 37 1.04 2.85 -13.29
CA LEU A 37 1.65 3.07 -11.99
C LEU A 37 2.05 1.72 -11.41
N ILE A 38 3.34 1.53 -11.15
CA ILE A 38 3.89 0.30 -10.57
C ILE A 38 4.26 0.57 -9.12
N PHE A 39 3.78 -0.27 -8.21
CA PHE A 39 4.06 -0.18 -6.78
C PHE A 39 4.24 -1.57 -6.16
N GLU A 40 4.91 -1.62 -5.03
CA GLU A 40 5.22 -2.86 -4.31
C GLU A 40 4.22 -3.09 -3.17
N ALA A 41 3.74 -4.31 -2.98
CA ALA A 41 3.15 -4.72 -1.71
C ALA A 41 4.28 -5.15 -0.75
N VAL A 42 4.47 -4.37 0.32
CA VAL A 42 5.57 -4.53 1.29
C VAL A 42 5.25 -5.57 2.35
N SER A 43 3.98 -5.75 2.70
CA SER A 43 3.53 -6.77 3.63
C SER A 43 2.07 -7.12 3.41
N ALA A 44 1.66 -8.30 3.88
CA ALA A 44 0.26 -8.63 4.09
C ALA A 44 0.03 -8.77 5.59
N GLY A 45 -1.04 -8.16 6.10
CA GLY A 45 -1.48 -8.38 7.46
C GLY A 45 -1.85 -9.86 7.63
N GLN A 46 -1.13 -10.56 8.51
CA GLN A 46 -1.59 -11.84 9.04
C GLN A 46 -2.46 -11.55 10.27
N GLN A 47 -3.65 -12.11 10.33
CA GLN A 47 -4.39 -12.19 11.59
C GLN A 47 -3.54 -13.04 12.54
N HIS A 48 -3.04 -12.45 13.63
CA HIS A 48 -2.30 -13.17 14.64
C HIS A 48 -3.26 -14.09 15.40
N GLU A 49 -3.09 -15.40 15.23
CA GLU A 49 -3.73 -16.39 16.08
C GLU A 49 -3.07 -16.33 17.46
N THR A 50 -3.80 -15.87 18.48
CA THR A 50 -3.44 -16.10 19.88
C THR A 50 -4.16 -17.35 20.36
N PRO A 51 -3.46 -18.49 20.55
CA PRO A 51 -4.05 -19.61 21.25
C PRO A 51 -4.18 -19.17 22.71
N SER A 52 -5.41 -18.85 23.12
CA SER A 52 -5.74 -18.53 24.50
C SER A 52 -6.49 -19.70 25.11
N ASP A 53 -6.07 -20.10 26.31
CA ASP A 53 -6.79 -21.09 27.11
C ASP A 53 -8.20 -20.59 27.37
N VAL A 54 -9.17 -21.23 26.71
CA VAL A 54 -10.60 -20.92 26.80
C VAL A 54 -11.09 -21.01 28.26
N GLN A 55 -10.38 -21.77 29.09
CA GLN A 55 -10.63 -21.95 30.51
C GLN A 55 -10.43 -20.66 31.33
N PHE A 56 -9.39 -19.86 31.04
CA PHE A 56 -9.09 -18.60 31.74
C PHE A 56 -10.08 -17.48 31.38
N LEU A 57 -10.67 -17.58 30.18
CA LEU A 57 -11.61 -16.59 29.66
C LEU A 57 -12.97 -16.63 30.35
N LEU A 58 -13.40 -17.80 30.84
CA LEU A 58 -14.72 -17.99 31.46
C LEU A 58 -14.85 -17.42 32.88
N GLU A 59 -13.75 -17.24 33.62
CA GLU A 59 -13.78 -16.86 35.04
C GLU A 59 -14.18 -15.39 35.29
N GLY A 60 -14.25 -14.55 34.25
CA GLY A 60 -14.64 -13.13 34.37
C GLY A 60 -15.75 -12.68 33.42
N TYR A 61 -16.47 -13.61 32.81
CA TYR A 61 -17.60 -13.28 31.92
C TYR A 61 -18.89 -13.08 32.71
N SER A 62 -19.76 -12.19 32.21
CA SER A 62 -21.13 -12.11 32.72
C SER A 62 -21.88 -13.41 32.41
N GLU A 63 -22.91 -13.71 33.20
CA GLU A 63 -23.79 -14.87 32.96
C GLU A 63 -24.37 -14.84 31.52
N GLU A 64 -24.64 -13.66 30.97
CA GLU A 64 -25.11 -13.56 29.59
C GLU A 64 -23.99 -13.89 28.58
N ALA A 65 -22.76 -13.41 28.76
CA ALA A 65 -21.65 -13.72 27.87
C ALA A 65 -21.30 -15.22 27.88
N ARG A 66 -21.41 -15.86 29.05
CA ARG A 66 -21.30 -17.32 29.18
C ARG A 66 -22.42 -18.05 28.42
N GLY A 67 -23.65 -17.56 28.51
CA GLY A 67 -24.77 -18.11 27.74
C GLY A 67 -24.56 -18.04 26.24
N ASP A 68 -24.02 -16.94 25.71
CA ASP A 68 -23.69 -16.81 24.28
C ASP A 68 -22.56 -17.77 23.88
N TYR A 69 -21.54 -17.95 24.73
CA TYR A 69 -20.48 -18.93 24.50
C TYR A 69 -21.01 -20.36 24.47
N GLU A 70 -21.88 -20.75 25.41
CA GLU A 70 -22.49 -22.09 25.45
C GLU A 70 -23.37 -22.35 24.21
N ASN A 71 -24.12 -21.33 23.78
CA ASN A 71 -24.90 -21.38 22.55
C ASN A 71 -24.02 -21.51 21.30
N LEU A 72 -22.92 -20.76 21.24
CA LEU A 72 -21.92 -20.84 20.17
C LEU A 72 -21.28 -22.23 20.11
N TYR A 73 -20.84 -22.75 21.26
CA TYR A 73 -20.27 -24.09 21.37
C TYR A 73 -21.27 -25.16 20.93
N GLY A 74 -22.52 -25.06 21.38
CA GLY A 74 -23.61 -25.94 20.96
C GLY A 74 -23.87 -25.88 19.45
N ALA A 75 -23.87 -24.68 18.85
CA ALA A 75 -24.04 -24.50 17.41
C ALA A 75 -22.87 -25.11 16.62
N ALA A 76 -21.64 -24.90 17.09
CA ALA A 76 -20.43 -25.46 16.48
C ALA A 76 -20.45 -26.99 16.50
N MET A 77 -20.82 -27.59 17.63
CA MET A 77 -20.97 -29.05 17.77
C MET A 77 -22.08 -29.64 16.88
N ARG A 78 -23.13 -28.87 16.60
CA ARG A 78 -24.21 -29.27 15.67
C ARG A 78 -23.85 -29.04 14.20
N GLY A 79 -22.75 -28.35 13.90
CA GLY A 79 -22.40 -27.95 12.54
C GLY A 79 -23.36 -26.90 11.94
N ASP A 80 -24.09 -26.17 12.78
CA ASP A 80 -25.04 -25.15 12.34
C ASP A 80 -24.31 -23.82 12.08
N ARG A 81 -23.97 -23.60 10.82
CA ARG A 81 -23.16 -22.44 10.38
C ARG A 81 -23.84 -21.10 10.64
N GLU A 82 -25.16 -21.01 10.41
CA GLU A 82 -25.91 -19.76 10.55
C GLU A 82 -26.01 -19.36 12.02
N SER A 83 -26.34 -20.31 12.89
CA SER A 83 -26.33 -20.10 14.33
C SER A 83 -24.93 -19.75 14.85
N CYS A 84 -23.87 -20.40 14.36
CA CYS A 84 -22.50 -20.05 14.73
C CYS A 84 -22.19 -18.58 14.44
N LEU A 85 -22.49 -18.11 13.22
CA LEU A 85 -22.23 -16.72 12.84
C LEU A 85 -23.02 -15.73 13.71
N LEU A 86 -24.29 -16.04 13.99
CA LEU A 86 -25.13 -15.21 14.86
C LEU A 86 -24.57 -15.13 16.29
N TYR A 87 -24.16 -16.26 16.87
CA TYR A 87 -23.64 -16.27 18.24
C TYR A 87 -22.23 -15.69 18.34
N VAL A 88 -21.40 -15.79 17.30
CA VAL A 88 -20.12 -15.06 17.22
C VAL A 88 -20.37 -13.56 17.28
N ASP A 89 -21.29 -13.03 16.47
CA ASP A 89 -21.56 -11.58 16.43
C ASP A 89 -22.10 -11.07 17.78
N LYS A 90 -23.07 -11.80 18.37
CA LYS A 90 -23.60 -11.48 19.71
C LYS A 90 -22.53 -11.51 20.80
N LEU A 91 -21.68 -12.53 20.80
CA LEU A 91 -20.60 -12.66 21.78
C LEU A 91 -19.57 -11.52 21.62
N LYS A 92 -19.14 -11.22 20.38
CA LYS A 92 -18.22 -10.10 20.11
C LYS A 92 -18.83 -8.77 20.57
N GLN A 93 -20.08 -8.48 20.21
CA GLN A 93 -20.75 -7.24 20.60
C GLN A 93 -20.83 -7.08 22.12
N ARG A 94 -21.27 -8.13 22.82
CA ARG A 94 -21.40 -8.11 24.29
C ARG A 94 -20.05 -7.94 24.97
N CYS A 95 -19.01 -8.61 24.50
CA CYS A 95 -17.68 -8.48 25.09
C CYS A 95 -17.06 -7.09 24.84
N VAL A 96 -17.36 -6.46 23.70
CA VAL A 96 -16.99 -5.05 23.45
C VAL A 96 -17.74 -4.09 24.38
N GLU A 97 -19.02 -4.33 24.65
CA GLU A 97 -19.81 -3.55 25.61
C GLU A 97 -19.26 -3.71 27.04
N GLY A 98 -19.01 -4.95 27.49
CA GLY A 98 -18.40 -5.21 28.80
C GLY A 98 -17.01 -4.59 28.95
N PHE A 99 -16.20 -4.55 27.87
CA PHE A 99 -14.92 -3.83 27.89
C PHE A 99 -15.10 -2.32 28.06
N LYS A 100 -16.07 -1.71 27.35
CA LYS A 100 -16.39 -0.28 27.49
C LYS A 100 -16.88 0.09 28.89
N GLU A 101 -17.59 -0.83 29.54
CA GLU A 101 -18.09 -0.68 30.91
C GLU A 101 -17.03 -0.99 31.98
N GLY A 102 -15.87 -1.54 31.58
CA GLY A 102 -14.78 -1.90 32.48
C GLY A 102 -14.95 -3.24 33.20
N SER A 103 -15.92 -4.06 32.79
CA SER A 103 -16.15 -5.40 33.34
C SER A 103 -15.26 -6.47 32.72
N LEU A 104 -14.67 -6.20 31.54
CA LEU A 104 -13.75 -7.10 30.85
C LEU A 104 -12.39 -6.43 30.63
N SER A 105 -11.33 -7.23 30.77
CA SER A 105 -9.95 -6.81 30.47
C SER A 105 -9.63 -6.91 28.97
N ILE A 106 -8.53 -6.28 28.55
CA ILE A 106 -8.07 -6.35 27.15
C ILE A 106 -7.64 -7.78 26.77
N GLU A 107 -7.09 -8.54 27.72
CA GLU A 107 -6.71 -9.94 27.54
C GLU A 107 -7.93 -10.83 27.30
N GLN A 108 -9.02 -10.55 28.04
CA GLN A 108 -10.29 -11.24 27.85
C GLN A 108 -10.90 -10.92 26.49
N LEU A 109 -10.91 -9.65 26.08
CA LEU A 109 -11.41 -9.23 24.78
C LEU A 109 -10.61 -9.87 23.62
N ALA A 110 -9.28 -9.90 23.74
CA ALA A 110 -8.41 -10.57 22.77
C ALA A 110 -8.67 -12.08 22.69
N GLY A 111 -8.95 -12.73 23.81
CA GLY A 111 -9.29 -14.15 23.83
C GLY A 111 -10.62 -14.47 23.17
N VAL A 112 -11.66 -13.64 23.37
CA VAL A 112 -12.95 -13.76 22.66
C VAL A 112 -12.73 -13.64 21.16
N ASP A 113 -11.95 -12.64 20.73
CA ASP A 113 -11.71 -12.40 19.31
C ASP A 113 -11.00 -13.60 18.67
N GLY A 114 -9.94 -14.12 19.31
CA GLY A 114 -9.23 -15.33 18.86
C GLY A 114 -10.11 -16.58 18.80
N LEU A 115 -11.00 -16.78 19.79
CA LEU A 115 -11.98 -17.88 19.79
C LEU A 115 -12.96 -17.75 18.61
N CYS A 116 -13.55 -16.57 18.44
CA CYS A 116 -14.52 -16.31 17.38
C CYS A 116 -13.91 -16.51 15.99
N GLU A 117 -12.69 -16.01 15.75
CA GLU A 117 -11.96 -16.27 14.51
C GLU A 117 -11.72 -17.77 14.29
N SER A 118 -11.32 -18.49 15.34
CA SER A 118 -11.11 -19.94 15.29
C SER A 118 -12.39 -20.70 14.91
N VAL A 119 -13.55 -20.28 15.45
CA VAL A 119 -14.85 -20.87 15.10
C VAL A 119 -15.24 -20.55 13.66
N ILE A 120 -15.11 -19.30 13.21
CA ILE A 120 -15.41 -18.88 11.83
C ILE A 120 -14.58 -19.69 10.82
N LYS A 121 -13.29 -19.91 11.14
CA LYS A 121 -12.37 -20.74 10.36
C LYS A 121 -12.78 -22.21 10.36
N ALA A 122 -13.11 -22.78 11.52
CA ALA A 122 -13.52 -24.17 11.65
C ALA A 122 -14.81 -24.49 10.90
N ILE A 123 -15.78 -23.56 10.90
CA ILE A 123 -17.00 -23.71 10.12
C ILE A 123 -16.78 -23.41 8.63
N GLY A 124 -15.57 -23.03 8.18
CA GLY A 124 -15.26 -22.72 6.79
C GLY A 124 -16.03 -21.51 6.24
N ALA A 125 -16.46 -20.60 7.11
CA ALA A 125 -17.10 -19.33 6.73
C ALA A 125 -16.07 -18.20 6.55
N SER A 126 -14.80 -18.46 6.86
CA SER A 126 -13.69 -17.54 6.60
C SER A 126 -13.29 -17.59 5.13
N ASP A 127 -13.52 -16.49 4.39
CA ASP A 127 -12.72 -16.13 3.22
C ASP A 127 -11.95 -14.86 3.61
N PRO A 128 -10.80 -15.00 4.29
CA PRO A 128 -10.14 -13.87 4.92
C PRO A 128 -9.62 -12.93 3.83
N VAL A 129 -10.23 -11.75 3.77
CA VAL A 129 -9.74 -10.65 2.95
C VAL A 129 -8.56 -10.03 3.68
N LEU A 130 -7.35 -10.30 3.20
CA LEU A 130 -6.11 -9.79 3.76
C LEU A 130 -5.89 -8.33 3.39
N THR A 131 -5.28 -7.56 4.28
CA THR A 131 -4.82 -6.21 3.97
C THR A 131 -3.39 -6.27 3.46
N TYR A 132 -3.17 -5.91 2.19
CA TYR A 132 -1.85 -5.75 1.60
C TYR A 132 -1.41 -4.30 1.76
N HIS A 133 -0.35 -4.07 2.54
CA HIS A 133 0.27 -2.76 2.64
C HIS A 133 1.12 -2.50 1.40
N VAL A 134 0.83 -1.43 0.68
CA VAL A 134 1.50 -1.08 -0.57
C VAL A 134 2.33 0.19 -0.40
N ASN A 135 3.53 0.20 -0.98
CA ASN A 135 4.47 1.32 -0.97
C ASN A 135 3.99 2.42 -1.92
N LEU A 136 2.92 3.11 -1.51
CA LEU A 136 2.15 4.05 -2.30
C LEU A 136 1.49 5.09 -1.39
N SER A 137 1.10 6.23 -1.96
CA SER A 137 0.11 7.16 -1.40
C SER A 137 -1.04 7.30 -2.40
N VAL A 138 -2.25 6.92 -1.98
CA VAL A 138 -3.48 7.01 -2.79
C VAL A 138 -3.79 8.47 -3.10
N PHE A 139 -3.66 9.36 -2.12
CA PHE A 139 -3.90 10.80 -2.29
C PHE A 139 -2.92 11.47 -3.26
N THR A 140 -1.72 10.92 -3.40
CA THR A 140 -0.69 11.45 -4.29
C THR A 140 -0.78 10.90 -5.69
N SER A 141 -1.08 9.60 -5.85
CA SER A 141 -0.95 8.92 -7.15
C SER A 141 -2.28 8.41 -7.73
N ILE A 142 -3.35 8.38 -6.93
CA ILE A 142 -4.68 7.91 -7.34
C ILE A 142 -5.80 8.81 -6.76
N PRO A 143 -5.72 10.14 -6.91
CA PRO A 143 -6.71 11.06 -6.33
C PRO A 143 -8.15 10.85 -6.83
N ASP A 144 -8.38 10.44 -8.09
CA ASP A 144 -9.75 10.22 -8.59
C ASP A 144 -10.42 9.03 -7.86
N PHE A 145 -9.66 8.03 -7.38
CA PHE A 145 -10.22 6.93 -6.59
C PHE A 145 -10.77 7.46 -5.25
N TRP A 146 -9.98 8.26 -4.54
CA TRP A 146 -10.40 8.85 -3.26
C TRP A 146 -11.52 9.88 -3.43
N GLY A 147 -11.41 10.76 -4.43
CA GLY A 147 -12.31 11.90 -4.57
C GLY A 147 -13.66 11.60 -5.22
N ILE A 148 -13.71 10.65 -6.17
CA ILE A 148 -14.91 10.37 -6.96
C ILE A 148 -15.20 8.88 -7.16
N ASP A 149 -14.60 8.00 -6.35
CA ASP A 149 -14.77 6.54 -6.44
C ASP A 149 -14.40 5.97 -7.82
N GLN A 150 -13.50 6.62 -8.57
CA GLN A 150 -13.06 6.13 -9.88
C GLN A 150 -12.35 4.78 -9.74
N LEU A 151 -12.80 3.78 -10.50
CA LEU A 151 -12.18 2.46 -10.49
C LEU A 151 -11.00 2.39 -11.47
N PHE A 152 -9.94 1.71 -11.04
CA PHE A 152 -8.75 1.43 -11.86
C PHE A 152 -8.50 -0.08 -11.94
N PRO A 153 -8.12 -0.63 -13.11
CA PRO A 153 -7.63 -2.00 -13.19
C PRO A 153 -6.31 -2.11 -12.44
N ILE A 154 -6.26 -2.95 -11.42
CA ILE A 154 -5.05 -3.25 -10.66
C ILE A 154 -4.81 -4.75 -10.71
N VAL A 155 -3.62 -5.16 -11.15
CA VAL A 155 -3.24 -6.57 -11.25
C VAL A 155 -1.78 -6.78 -10.84
N PRO A 156 -1.41 -7.98 -10.35
CA PRO A 156 -0.01 -8.37 -10.26
C PRO A 156 0.66 -8.31 -11.64
N ILE A 157 1.90 -7.84 -11.72
CA ILE A 157 2.65 -7.75 -13.00
C ILE A 157 3.65 -8.90 -13.19
N HIS A 158 3.59 -9.89 -12.31
CA HIS A 158 4.40 -11.12 -12.33
C HIS A 158 3.60 -12.25 -11.67
N LYS A 159 4.07 -13.50 -11.81
CA LYS A 159 3.39 -14.73 -11.35
C LYS A 159 2.00 -14.92 -11.95
N LEU A 160 1.75 -14.39 -13.15
CA LEU A 160 0.43 -14.47 -13.82
C LEU A 160 0.06 -15.90 -14.27
N ASP A 161 1.05 -16.78 -14.31
CA ASP A 161 0.91 -18.23 -14.55
C ASP A 161 0.53 -19.02 -13.28
N GLN A 162 0.60 -18.39 -12.11
CA GLN A 162 0.28 -19.00 -10.82
C GLN A 162 -1.14 -18.61 -10.41
N ARG A 163 -1.85 -19.54 -9.77
CA ARG A 163 -3.20 -19.26 -9.26
C ARG A 163 -3.09 -18.44 -7.97
N PRO A 164 -3.75 -17.26 -7.88
CA PRO A 164 -3.83 -16.51 -6.63
C PRO A 164 -4.63 -17.32 -5.58
N LEU A 165 -4.11 -17.36 -4.36
CA LEU A 165 -4.69 -18.13 -3.24
C LEU A 165 -5.30 -17.26 -2.15
N ALA A 166 -5.04 -15.94 -2.18
CA ALA A 166 -5.56 -14.99 -1.22
C ALA A 166 -6.53 -14.01 -1.88
N ARG A 167 -7.48 -13.51 -1.10
CA ARG A 167 -8.23 -12.29 -1.42
C ARG A 167 -7.66 -11.15 -0.61
N GLY A 168 -7.55 -9.95 -1.18
CA GLY A 168 -7.04 -8.82 -0.42
C GLY A 168 -7.48 -7.45 -0.88
N ILE A 169 -7.45 -6.52 0.06
CA ILE A 169 -7.55 -5.07 -0.17
C ILE A 169 -6.16 -4.45 -0.12
N LEU A 170 -6.01 -3.26 -0.71
CA LEU A 170 -4.73 -2.55 -0.69
C LEU A 170 -4.83 -1.39 0.30
N SER A 171 -3.93 -1.30 1.25
CA SER A 171 -3.77 -0.15 2.15
C SER A 171 -2.47 0.54 1.80
N ASP A 172 -2.51 1.85 1.64
CA ASP A 172 -1.32 2.64 1.35
C ASP A 172 -0.48 2.89 2.62
N LEU A 173 0.56 3.72 2.51
CA LEU A 173 1.45 4.04 3.64
C LEU A 173 1.00 5.24 4.48
N THR A 174 -0.11 5.87 4.12
CA THR A 174 -0.59 7.03 4.84
C THR A 174 -1.17 6.64 6.19
N CYS A 175 -1.23 7.62 7.09
CA CYS A 175 -1.84 7.44 8.41
C CYS A 175 -3.36 7.60 8.37
N ASP A 176 -3.92 7.86 7.18
CA ASP A 176 -5.33 8.13 6.98
C ASP A 176 -6.05 6.83 6.59
N SER A 177 -7.18 6.54 7.25
CA SER A 177 -7.98 5.35 6.98
C SER A 177 -8.65 5.33 5.61
N ASP A 178 -8.69 6.48 4.93
CA ASP A 178 -9.15 6.62 3.55
C ASP A 178 -8.07 6.23 2.52
N GLY A 179 -6.81 6.07 2.96
CA GLY A 179 -5.69 5.55 2.17
C GLY A 179 -5.82 4.05 1.86
N LYS A 180 -6.98 3.60 1.38
CA LYS A 180 -7.26 2.20 1.07
C LYS A 180 -8.01 2.04 -0.24
N ILE A 181 -7.72 0.98 -0.96
CA ILE A 181 -8.43 0.55 -2.17
C ILE A 181 -9.18 -0.74 -1.83
N ASN A 182 -10.49 -0.62 -1.71
CA ASN A 182 -11.41 -1.71 -1.33
C ASN A 182 -12.61 -1.85 -2.29
N LYS A 183 -12.57 -1.16 -3.44
CA LYS A 183 -13.54 -1.27 -4.52
C LYS A 183 -12.78 -1.57 -5.80
N PHE A 184 -13.18 -2.61 -6.51
CA PHE A 184 -12.50 -3.08 -7.71
C PHE A 184 -13.49 -3.27 -8.86
N ILE A 185 -12.94 -3.42 -10.08
CA ILE A 185 -13.74 -3.62 -11.30
C ILE A 185 -14.67 -4.82 -11.12
N GLY A 186 -15.91 -4.67 -11.59
CA GLY A 186 -16.95 -5.68 -11.45
C GLY A 186 -17.75 -5.59 -10.14
N GLY A 187 -17.47 -4.60 -9.28
CA GLY A 187 -18.16 -4.43 -8.00
C GLY A 187 -17.60 -5.32 -6.88
N GLU A 188 -16.42 -5.89 -7.10
CA GLU A 188 -15.71 -6.70 -6.11
C GLU A 188 -15.14 -5.83 -4.99
N SER A 189 -15.13 -6.35 -3.76
CA SER A 189 -14.58 -5.69 -2.57
C SER A 189 -13.13 -6.09 -2.25
N SER A 190 -12.53 -6.98 -3.04
CA SER A 190 -11.17 -7.48 -2.87
C SER A 190 -10.59 -8.01 -4.18
N LEU A 191 -9.27 -8.02 -4.33
CA LEU A 191 -8.56 -8.63 -5.45
C LEU A 191 -8.09 -10.05 -5.14
N PRO A 192 -8.06 -10.95 -6.14
CA PRO A 192 -7.31 -12.19 -6.04
C PRO A 192 -5.80 -11.88 -6.12
N LEU A 193 -5.06 -12.22 -5.07
CA LEU A 193 -3.64 -11.92 -4.91
C LEU A 193 -2.85 -13.19 -4.52
N HIS A 194 -1.54 -13.14 -4.73
CA HIS A 194 -0.62 -14.17 -4.24
C HIS A 194 -0.28 -13.91 -2.78
N GLU A 195 -0.13 -14.97 -2.00
CA GLU A 195 0.34 -14.86 -0.62
C GLU A 195 1.76 -14.27 -0.58
N LEU A 196 1.98 -13.34 0.36
CA LEU A 196 3.28 -12.78 0.64
C LEU A 196 4.00 -13.69 1.65
N ASN A 197 5.15 -14.24 1.26
CA ASN A 197 6.00 -14.96 2.18
C ASN A 197 6.65 -13.95 3.15
N ASN A 198 6.21 -13.94 4.41
CA ASN A 198 6.77 -13.10 5.49
C ASN A 198 8.26 -13.38 5.80
N ASN A 199 8.87 -14.39 5.16
CA ASN A 199 10.31 -14.61 5.20
C ASN A 199 11.00 -13.64 4.24
N GLY A 200 11.29 -12.46 4.76
CA GLY A 200 11.97 -11.36 4.08
C GLY A 200 13.12 -11.81 3.16
N CYS A 201 13.19 -11.14 2.02
CA CYS A 201 14.39 -10.99 1.19
C CYS A 201 14.92 -12.20 0.41
N LYS A 202 14.26 -13.36 0.37
CA LYS A 202 14.66 -14.46 -0.54
C LYS A 202 13.79 -14.60 -1.79
N GLY A 203 12.64 -13.93 -1.85
CA GLY A 203 11.59 -14.18 -2.84
C GLY A 203 11.24 -13.03 -3.79
N GLY A 204 12.12 -12.04 -3.98
CA GLY A 204 11.84 -10.86 -4.82
C GLY A 204 10.68 -9.98 -4.29
N GLY A 205 10.59 -8.73 -4.73
CA GLY A 205 9.47 -7.85 -4.39
C GLY A 205 8.16 -8.30 -5.03
N TYR A 206 7.01 -7.98 -4.42
CA TYR A 206 5.69 -8.26 -5.00
C TYR A 206 5.08 -7.00 -5.60
N TYR A 207 5.28 -6.80 -6.90
CA TYR A 207 4.79 -5.64 -7.63
C TYR A 207 3.38 -5.81 -8.22
N LEU A 208 2.61 -4.72 -8.12
CA LEU A 208 1.30 -4.52 -8.70
C LEU A 208 1.38 -3.38 -9.72
N GLY A 209 0.56 -3.47 -10.76
CA GLY A 209 0.39 -2.43 -11.78
C GLY A 209 -1.03 -1.91 -11.76
N MET A 210 -1.18 -0.60 -11.62
CA MET A 210 -2.44 0.10 -11.85
C MET A 210 -2.43 0.71 -13.25
N PHE A 211 -3.46 0.37 -14.01
CA PHE A 211 -3.65 0.80 -15.40
C PHE A 211 -4.70 1.91 -15.47
N LEU A 212 -4.76 2.58 -16.61
CA LEU A 212 -5.73 3.65 -16.90
C LEU A 212 -5.58 4.94 -16.05
N GLY A 213 -4.45 5.10 -15.34
CA GLY A 213 -4.12 6.29 -14.54
C GLY A 213 -3.47 7.43 -15.32
N GLY A 214 -3.45 7.39 -16.65
CA GLY A 214 -2.75 8.40 -17.47
C GLY A 214 -3.48 9.73 -17.62
N ALA A 215 -4.69 9.87 -17.10
CA ALA A 215 -5.47 11.10 -17.17
C ALA A 215 -5.73 11.61 -15.74
N TYR A 216 -5.56 12.92 -15.51
CA TYR A 216 -5.81 13.63 -14.25
C TYR A 216 -4.92 13.24 -13.05
N GLU A 217 -4.62 11.97 -12.81
CA GLU A 217 -3.96 11.50 -11.58
C GLU A 217 -2.67 12.26 -11.25
N GLU A 218 -1.75 12.41 -12.22
CA GLU A 218 -0.48 13.12 -12.01
C GLU A 218 -0.68 14.62 -11.70
N ALA A 219 -1.70 15.24 -12.30
CA ALA A 219 -1.94 16.68 -12.15
C ALA A 219 -2.72 17.04 -10.87
N LEU A 220 -3.52 16.12 -10.36
CA LEU A 220 -4.36 16.31 -9.16
C LEU A 220 -3.70 15.80 -7.87
N GLY A 221 -2.62 15.03 -7.98
CA GLY A 221 -1.91 14.44 -6.86
C GLY A 221 -1.49 15.45 -5.78
N GLY A 222 -1.84 15.16 -4.53
CA GLY A 222 -1.45 15.97 -3.37
C GLY A 222 -0.19 15.46 -2.67
N LEU A 223 0.28 16.22 -1.67
CA LEU A 223 1.41 15.85 -0.79
C LEU A 223 0.92 15.38 0.59
N HIS A 224 -0.12 14.53 0.62
CA HIS A 224 -0.65 13.99 1.87
C HIS A 224 0.45 13.22 2.62
N ASN A 225 0.59 13.45 3.92
CA ASN A 225 1.71 12.92 4.73
C ASN A 225 3.11 13.22 4.17
N LEU A 226 3.25 14.26 3.35
CA LEU A 226 4.51 14.62 2.67
C LEU A 226 5.05 13.51 1.75
N PHE A 227 4.18 12.64 1.24
CA PHE A 227 4.53 11.75 0.14
C PHE A 227 4.57 12.55 -1.16
N GLY A 228 5.74 12.56 -1.81
CA GLY A 228 5.95 13.21 -3.10
C GLY A 228 5.53 12.33 -4.29
N GLY A 229 5.54 12.90 -5.50
CA GLY A 229 5.23 12.14 -6.71
C GLY A 229 6.21 10.96 -6.95
N PRO A 230 5.76 9.88 -7.61
CA PRO A 230 6.60 8.72 -7.89
C PRO A 230 7.68 9.04 -8.92
N SER A 231 8.66 8.15 -9.06
CA SER A 231 9.61 8.22 -10.17
C SER A 231 8.92 7.90 -11.50
N VAL A 232 9.29 8.63 -12.55
CA VAL A 232 8.67 8.50 -13.88
C VAL A 232 9.70 7.99 -14.89
N VAL A 233 9.35 6.90 -15.57
CA VAL A 233 10.14 6.32 -16.65
C VAL A 233 9.33 6.35 -17.93
N ARG A 234 9.91 6.89 -19.01
CA ARG A 234 9.32 6.85 -20.35
C ARG A 234 10.00 5.78 -21.18
N VAL A 235 9.20 4.81 -21.61
CA VAL A 235 9.63 3.73 -22.49
C VAL A 235 9.09 3.93 -23.90
N LEU A 236 9.89 3.58 -24.90
CA LEU A 236 9.46 3.43 -26.28
C LEU A 236 9.69 1.98 -26.70
N GLN A 237 8.79 1.43 -27.50
CA GLN A 237 9.04 0.15 -28.15
C GLN A 237 10.28 0.29 -29.05
N SER A 238 11.18 -0.68 -28.93
CA SER A 238 12.39 -0.80 -29.76
C SER A 238 12.21 -1.96 -30.75
N ASP A 239 13.24 -2.28 -31.53
CA ASP A 239 13.15 -3.27 -32.59
C ASP A 239 12.85 -4.67 -32.02
N GLY A 240 11.78 -5.29 -32.54
CA GLY A 240 11.29 -6.61 -32.14
C GLY A 240 10.06 -6.59 -31.22
N PRO A 241 9.35 -7.72 -31.06
CA PRO A 241 8.10 -7.80 -30.30
C PRO A 241 8.27 -7.59 -28.79
N HIS A 242 9.49 -7.69 -28.26
CA HIS A 242 9.81 -7.58 -26.83
C HIS A 242 10.91 -6.56 -26.52
N GLY A 243 11.36 -5.79 -27.52
CA GLY A 243 12.36 -4.75 -27.34
C GLY A 243 11.73 -3.46 -26.82
N PHE A 244 12.34 -2.84 -25.81
CA PHE A 244 11.99 -1.48 -25.40
C PHE A 244 13.25 -0.68 -25.04
N ALA A 245 13.17 0.63 -25.25
CA ALA A 245 14.20 1.59 -24.89
C ALA A 245 13.66 2.55 -23.84
N VAL A 246 14.42 2.73 -22.74
CA VAL A 246 14.15 3.78 -21.76
C VAL A 246 14.68 5.09 -22.30
N THR A 247 13.79 5.98 -22.69
CA THR A 247 14.13 7.29 -23.27
C THR A 247 14.31 8.40 -22.24
N ARG A 248 13.67 8.25 -21.07
CA ARG A 248 13.73 9.23 -19.99
C ARG A 248 13.49 8.52 -18.66
N ALA A 249 14.29 8.85 -17.67
CA ALA A 249 14.07 8.49 -16.28
C ALA A 249 14.18 9.75 -15.44
N VAL A 250 13.14 10.05 -14.65
CA VAL A 250 13.08 11.18 -13.73
C VAL A 250 12.78 10.61 -12.36
N MET A 251 13.64 10.93 -11.40
CA MET A 251 13.41 10.54 -10.01
C MET A 251 12.22 11.30 -9.44
N GLY A 252 11.46 10.63 -8.57
CA GLY A 252 10.42 11.27 -7.78
C GLY A 252 11.01 12.33 -6.84
N GLN A 253 10.13 13.14 -6.25
CA GLN A 253 10.54 14.20 -5.34
C GLN A 253 11.25 13.63 -4.11
N SER A 254 12.39 14.20 -3.75
CA SER A 254 13.08 13.88 -2.50
C SER A 254 12.34 14.45 -1.30
N SER A 255 12.66 13.97 -0.09
CA SER A 255 12.15 14.54 1.16
C SER A 255 12.47 16.03 1.27
N ALA A 256 13.64 16.47 0.80
CA ALA A 256 14.00 17.88 0.73
C ALA A 256 13.10 18.66 -0.25
N ASP A 257 12.77 18.11 -1.42
CA ASP A 257 11.89 18.77 -2.39
C ASP A 257 10.48 18.96 -1.83
N VAL A 258 9.95 17.95 -1.15
CA VAL A 258 8.64 18.04 -0.49
C VAL A 258 8.65 19.06 0.65
N LEU A 259 9.72 19.10 1.46
CA LEU A 259 9.89 20.12 2.49
C LEU A 259 9.94 21.54 1.91
N ARG A 260 10.63 21.75 0.76
CA ARG A 260 10.62 23.04 0.07
C ARG A 260 9.24 23.42 -0.43
N ALA A 261 8.46 22.46 -0.93
CA ALA A 261 7.08 22.69 -1.33
C ALA A 261 6.20 23.17 -0.16
N MET A 262 6.53 22.75 1.07
CA MET A 262 5.92 23.19 2.32
C MET A 262 6.55 24.47 2.91
N GLN A 263 7.34 25.22 2.13
CA GLN A 263 8.00 26.47 2.54
C GLN A 263 9.03 26.31 3.69
N HIS A 264 9.64 25.13 3.81
CA HIS A 264 10.80 24.94 4.68
C HIS A 264 12.12 25.14 3.94
N GLU A 265 13.20 25.30 4.70
CA GLU A 265 14.58 25.39 4.21
C GLU A 265 15.37 24.13 4.61
N PRO A 266 15.36 23.05 3.78
CA PRO A 266 15.96 21.77 4.14
C PRO A 266 17.44 21.87 4.49
N GLU A 267 18.18 22.77 3.82
CA GLU A 267 19.60 22.97 4.04
C GLU A 267 19.87 23.54 5.45
N LEU A 268 19.03 24.48 5.93
CA LEU A 268 19.12 25.01 7.30
C LEU A 268 18.69 23.97 8.35
N MET A 269 17.63 23.20 8.04
CA MET A 269 17.18 22.11 8.90
C MET A 269 18.27 21.05 9.07
N PHE A 270 18.92 20.65 7.98
CA PHE A 270 20.04 19.72 7.99
C PHE A 270 21.20 20.23 8.85
N GLN A 271 21.65 21.48 8.66
CA GLN A 271 22.73 22.06 9.48
C GLN A 271 22.38 22.08 10.97
N THR A 272 21.14 22.45 11.30
CA THR A 272 20.65 22.46 12.68
C THR A 272 20.62 21.07 13.29
N LEU A 273 20.12 20.06 12.56
CA LEU A 273 20.07 18.67 13.02
C LEU A 273 21.48 18.08 13.16
N LYS A 274 22.37 18.37 12.21
CA LYS A 274 23.77 17.97 12.25
C LYS A 274 24.46 18.53 13.50
N HIS A 275 24.33 19.83 13.76
CA HIS A 275 24.92 20.47 14.94
C HIS A 275 24.36 19.87 16.25
N ARG A 276 23.05 19.60 16.33
CA ARG A 276 22.43 18.94 17.50
C ARG A 276 22.99 17.53 17.72
N ALA A 277 23.11 16.74 16.66
CA ALA A 277 23.66 15.38 16.72
C ALA A 277 25.14 15.38 17.18
N GLU A 278 25.91 16.37 16.73
CA GLU A 278 27.30 16.57 17.16
C GLU A 278 27.41 17.03 18.62
N ALA A 279 26.50 17.89 19.09
CA ALA A 279 26.51 18.45 20.45
C ALA A 279 26.10 17.45 21.55
N GLN A 280 25.02 16.69 21.34
CA GLN A 280 24.50 15.71 22.32
C GLN A 280 25.47 14.55 22.63
N ARG A 281 26.40 14.25 21.71
CA ARG A 281 27.41 13.19 21.89
C ARG A 281 28.73 13.68 22.49
N ASN A 282 28.88 14.99 22.66
CA ASN A 282 30.00 15.57 23.41
C ASN A 282 29.73 15.60 24.92
N THR A 283 28.47 15.57 25.37
CA THR A 283 28.08 15.50 26.79
C THR A 283 28.14 14.08 27.37
N ASN A 284 27.99 13.04 26.55
CA ASN A 284 28.20 11.64 26.94
C ASN A 284 29.71 11.27 26.92
N LYS A 285 30.37 11.49 28.06
CA LYS A 285 31.75 11.03 28.34
C LYS A 285 31.78 9.51 28.57
N ALA A 286 32.43 8.77 27.67
CA ALA A 286 33.48 7.75 27.93
C ALA A 286 33.68 6.83 26.70
N GLY A 287 34.93 6.72 26.22
CA GLY A 287 35.53 5.55 25.53
C GLY A 287 34.98 5.07 24.17
N GLY A 288 35.81 5.17 23.11
CA GLY A 288 35.69 4.37 21.88
C GLY A 288 35.35 5.13 20.59
N ASP A 289 36.17 4.94 19.55
CA ASP A 289 36.05 5.29 18.11
C ASP A 289 35.04 6.40 17.67
N LYS A 290 35.18 7.62 18.20
CA LYS A 290 34.21 8.72 18.02
C LYS A 290 34.23 9.43 16.66
N GLY A 291 35.23 9.20 15.81
CA GLY A 291 35.39 9.91 14.53
C GLY A 291 34.44 9.38 13.46
N ASN A 292 34.32 8.06 13.38
CA ASN A 292 33.53 7.37 12.38
C ASN A 292 32.02 7.56 12.63
N ASP A 293 31.57 7.44 13.88
CA ASP A 293 30.15 7.53 14.25
C ASP A 293 29.51 8.89 14.01
N LYS A 294 30.28 9.99 14.12
CA LYS A 294 29.80 11.35 13.81
C LYS A 294 29.57 11.52 12.31
N LEU A 295 30.51 11.04 11.51
CA LEU A 295 30.41 11.06 10.05
C LEU A 295 29.23 10.21 9.58
N VAL A 296 29.02 9.03 10.19
CA VAL A 296 27.89 8.14 9.88
C VAL A 296 26.55 8.80 10.18
N ALA A 297 26.36 9.43 11.34
CA ALA A 297 25.09 10.08 11.67
C ALA A 297 24.75 11.26 10.73
N ALA A 298 25.74 12.10 10.42
CA ALA A 298 25.56 13.21 9.49
C ALA A 298 25.29 12.71 8.05
N SER A 299 25.98 11.65 7.61
CA SER A 299 25.72 11.02 6.31
C SER A 299 24.35 10.37 6.22
N CYS A 300 23.89 9.69 7.29
CA CYS A 300 22.54 9.15 7.35
C CYS A 300 21.48 10.25 7.26
N LEU A 301 21.65 11.35 8.00
CA LEU A 301 20.75 12.51 7.92
C LEU A 301 20.75 13.10 6.51
N ALA A 302 21.92 13.35 5.92
CA ALA A 302 22.03 13.90 4.56
C ALA A 302 21.34 13.00 3.54
N ARG A 303 21.50 11.67 3.66
CA ARG A 303 20.83 10.70 2.81
C ARG A 303 19.31 10.76 2.96
N SER A 304 18.78 10.86 4.19
CA SER A 304 17.34 10.94 4.42
C SER A 304 16.69 12.14 3.72
N PHE A 305 17.37 13.30 3.66
CA PHE A 305 16.87 14.46 2.93
C PHE A 305 16.83 14.25 1.41
N ASN A 306 17.77 13.49 0.85
CA ASN A 306 17.85 13.22 -0.59
C ASN A 306 17.02 12.01 -1.03
N ASN A 307 16.58 11.17 -0.10
CA ASN A 307 15.74 10.02 -0.39
C ASN A 307 14.31 10.45 -0.72
N MET A 308 13.66 9.70 -1.61
CA MET A 308 12.21 9.79 -1.77
C MET A 308 11.51 9.43 -0.45
N PRO A 309 10.37 10.08 -0.14
CA PRO A 309 9.64 9.88 1.12
C PRO A 309 8.84 8.57 1.13
N TYR A 310 9.32 7.50 0.51
CA TYR A 310 8.68 6.18 0.45
C TYR A 310 9.55 5.14 1.17
N LEU A 311 8.97 3.98 1.51
CA LEU A 311 9.73 2.93 2.20
C LEU A 311 10.83 2.37 1.29
N SER A 312 12.02 2.20 1.86
CA SER A 312 13.12 1.45 1.25
C SER A 312 13.31 0.15 2.02
N MET A 313 13.28 -0.97 1.31
CA MET A 313 13.48 -2.32 1.86
C MET A 313 14.97 -2.73 1.90
N GLU A 314 15.91 -1.81 1.66
CA GLU A 314 17.32 -2.09 1.90
C GLU A 314 17.55 -2.33 3.39
N THR A 315 17.92 -3.58 3.73
CA THR A 315 18.19 -4.05 5.07
C THR A 315 18.95 -3.03 5.91
N SER A 316 18.35 -2.66 7.03
CA SER A 316 18.88 -1.80 8.10
C SER A 316 20.21 -2.26 8.70
N THR A 317 20.73 -3.43 8.30
CA THR A 317 22.08 -3.90 8.64
C THR A 317 23.19 -3.26 7.80
N ASN A 318 22.87 -2.56 6.70
CA ASN A 318 23.88 -2.00 5.79
C ASN A 318 23.79 -0.49 5.55
N ALA A 319 23.00 0.27 6.32
CA ALA A 319 23.08 1.73 6.26
C ALA A 319 24.48 2.24 6.65
N LEU A 320 25.17 1.54 7.57
CA LEU A 320 26.57 1.81 7.93
C LEU A 320 27.55 1.40 6.82
N THR A 321 27.33 0.25 6.18
CA THR A 321 28.26 -0.33 5.19
C THR A 321 28.11 0.29 3.80
N ALA A 322 26.89 0.68 3.41
CA ALA A 322 26.61 1.39 2.17
C ALA A 322 27.21 2.82 2.16
N ALA A 323 27.36 3.44 3.34
CA ALA A 323 28.03 4.74 3.48
C ALA A 323 29.54 4.67 3.15
N VAL A 324 30.17 3.49 3.25
CA VAL A 324 31.60 3.29 2.97
C VAL A 324 31.86 2.92 1.51
N ASN A 325 30.92 2.25 0.83
CA ASN A 325 31.18 1.64 -0.48
C ASN A 325 30.71 2.45 -1.71
N ASN A 326 29.92 3.52 -1.55
CA ASN A 326 29.31 4.23 -2.70
C ASN A 326 30.14 5.38 -3.29
N PHE A 327 31.45 5.43 -3.05
CA PHE A 327 32.38 6.27 -3.84
C PHE A 327 32.80 5.62 -5.18
N GLY A 328 32.26 4.44 -5.52
CA GLY A 328 32.51 3.76 -6.80
C GLY A 328 31.35 3.89 -7.77
N VAL A 329 31.53 4.69 -8.81
CA VAL A 329 30.72 4.65 -10.03
C VAL A 329 30.78 3.24 -10.62
N TYR A 330 29.72 2.45 -10.52
CA TYR A 330 29.64 1.17 -11.23
C TYR A 330 28.99 1.37 -12.60
N TYR A 331 29.82 1.65 -13.60
CA TYR A 331 29.56 1.20 -14.96
C TYR A 331 29.71 -0.33 -14.98
N ARG A 332 28.72 -1.04 -15.51
CA ARG A 332 28.80 -2.48 -15.75
C ARG A 332 29.22 -2.67 -17.21
N GLU A 333 30.52 -2.91 -17.44
CA GLU A 333 31.01 -3.41 -18.73
C GLU A 333 30.62 -4.89 -18.86
N GLU A 334 29.99 -5.25 -19.98
CA GLU A 334 29.75 -6.63 -20.38
C GLU A 334 31.07 -7.30 -20.76
N ALA A 335 31.38 -8.42 -20.11
CA ALA A 335 32.50 -9.28 -20.50
C ALA A 335 32.16 -10.05 -21.78
N VAL A 336 32.89 -9.75 -22.85
CA VAL A 336 32.96 -10.56 -24.07
C VAL A 336 33.62 -11.90 -23.70
N ALA A 337 32.88 -13.00 -23.86
CA ALA A 337 33.41 -14.34 -23.72
C ALA A 337 34.25 -14.71 -24.94
N ALA A 338 35.54 -14.97 -24.73
CA ALA A 338 36.37 -15.71 -25.66
C ALA A 338 36.13 -17.22 -25.46
N GLY A 339 35.77 -17.89 -26.54
CA GLY A 339 35.58 -19.34 -26.65
C GLY A 339 35.18 -19.68 -28.08
#